data_AF-U2S8L7-F1
#
_entry.id   AF-U2S8L7-F1
#
_cell.length_a   1.000
_cell.length_b   1.000
_cell.length_c   1.000
_cell.angle_alpha   90.00
_cell.angle_beta   90.00
_cell.angle_gamma   90.00
#
_symmetry.space_group_name_H-M   'P 1'
#
loop_
_entity.id
_entity.type
_entity.pdbx_description
1 polymer ?
#
loop_
_entity_poly.entity_id
_entity_poly.type
_entity_poly.pdbx_seq_one_letter_code
_entity_poly.pdbx_strand_id
1 'polypeptide(L)'
;MDALEHPPPASGDCTPNLHCAAGRNPALIGASAITAVLDTIILVDVTRGDLLAAGTQAPLRSADAIHLATALRLGVDEIVTYDIGLTRAAEAAGLRIVAPA
;
A
#
# COMPACT_ATOMS: atom_id res chain seq x y z
N MET A 1 2.49 0.00 -43.70
CA MET A 1 1.49 -0.97 -43.25
C MET A 1 2.26 -2.21 -42.84
N ASP A 2 2.67 -2.40 -41.59
CA ASP A 2 2.13 -1.80 -40.36
C ASP A 2 3.24 -1.47 -39.37
N ALA A 3 3.02 -0.36 -38.67
CA ALA A 3 3.84 0.09 -37.57
C ALA A 3 3.63 -0.84 -36.37
N LEU A 4 4.74 -1.09 -35.68
CA LEU A 4 4.87 -1.52 -34.29
C LEU A 4 3.63 -1.19 -33.43
N GLU A 5 2.97 -2.21 -32.89
CA GLU A 5 2.27 -2.06 -31.63
C GLU A 5 3.08 -2.79 -30.56
N HIS A 6 3.97 -2.03 -29.95
CA HIS A 6 4.64 -2.43 -28.72
C HIS A 6 3.59 -2.31 -27.62
N PRO A 7 3.36 -3.35 -26.79
CA PRO A 7 2.46 -3.21 -25.66
C PRO A 7 2.94 -2.04 -24.78
N PRO A 8 2.04 -1.22 -24.21
CA PRO A 8 2.44 -0.17 -23.30
C PRO A 8 3.25 -0.78 -22.15
N PRO A 9 4.31 -0.11 -21.66
CA PRO A 9 5.00 -0.59 -20.48
C PRO A 9 3.97 -0.68 -19.35
N ALA A 10 3.84 -1.88 -18.77
CA ALA A 10 3.06 -2.10 -17.57
C ALA A 10 3.58 -1.10 -16.52
N SER A 11 2.79 -0.06 -16.30
CA SER A 11 3.12 1.03 -15.39
C SER A 11 2.95 0.45 -13.99
N GLY A 12 4.07 0.11 -13.36
CA GLY A 12 4.17 0.06 -11.90
C GLY A 12 3.16 -0.82 -11.15
N ASP A 13 2.98 -2.09 -11.55
CA ASP A 13 2.26 -3.05 -10.70
C ASP A 13 3.15 -3.51 -9.53
N CYS A 14 3.26 -2.64 -8.53
CA CYS A 14 3.63 -3.00 -7.16
C CYS A 14 2.48 -2.60 -6.24
N THR A 15 1.34 -3.27 -6.35
CA THR A 15 0.30 -3.28 -5.31
C THR A 15 0.42 -4.58 -4.52
N PRO A 16 1.33 -4.67 -3.53
CA PRO A 16 1.85 -5.96 -3.13
C PRO A 16 0.88 -6.82 -2.30
N ASN A 17 -0.26 -6.30 -1.81
CA ASN A 17 -1.13 -7.07 -0.92
C ASN A 17 -2.45 -7.52 -1.57
N LEU A 18 -3.27 -6.61 -2.12
CA LEU A 18 -4.59 -6.98 -2.67
C LEU A 18 -4.50 -7.80 -3.96
N HIS A 19 -3.68 -7.37 -4.93
CA HIS A 19 -3.46 -8.14 -6.16
C HIS A 19 -2.80 -9.50 -5.88
N CYS A 20 -1.84 -9.55 -4.96
CA CYS A 20 -1.25 -10.81 -4.51
C CYS A 20 -2.25 -11.72 -3.80
N ALA A 21 -3.14 -11.17 -2.96
CA ALA A 21 -4.19 -11.94 -2.29
C ALA A 21 -5.19 -12.51 -3.30
N ALA A 22 -5.58 -11.74 -4.32
CA ALA A 22 -6.40 -12.21 -5.43
C ALA A 22 -5.70 -13.32 -6.23
N GLY A 23 -4.42 -13.14 -6.57
CA GLY A 23 -3.62 -14.16 -7.25
C GLY A 23 -3.47 -15.47 -6.47
N ARG A 24 -3.45 -15.40 -5.12
CA ARG A 24 -3.46 -16.60 -4.25
C ARG A 24 -4.83 -17.24 -4.12
N ASN A 25 -5.92 -16.50 -4.37
CA ASN A 25 -7.31 -16.96 -4.19
C ASN A 25 -8.19 -16.64 -5.42
N PRO A 26 -7.80 -17.06 -6.64
CA PRO A 26 -8.46 -16.62 -7.87
C PRO A 26 -9.90 -17.13 -8.01
N ALA A 27 -10.26 -18.20 -7.30
CA ALA A 27 -11.64 -18.71 -7.26
C ALA A 27 -12.59 -17.86 -6.38
N LEU A 28 -12.03 -17.03 -5.49
CA LEU A 28 -12.79 -16.24 -4.51
C LEU A 28 -12.75 -14.74 -4.82
N ILE A 29 -11.66 -14.26 -5.41
CA ILE A 29 -11.42 -12.82 -5.61
C ILE A 29 -11.07 -12.58 -7.08
N GLY A 30 -12.02 -12.04 -7.83
CA GLY A 30 -11.80 -11.62 -9.22
C GLY A 30 -10.95 -10.35 -9.29
N ALA A 31 -10.08 -10.25 -10.30
CA ALA A 31 -9.22 -9.07 -10.51
C ALA A 31 -10.03 -7.77 -10.65
N SER A 32 -11.20 -7.82 -11.31
CA SER A 32 -12.09 -6.66 -11.46
C SER A 32 -12.64 -6.14 -10.13
N ALA A 33 -12.81 -7.02 -9.12
CA ALA A 33 -13.23 -6.60 -7.79
C ALA A 33 -12.12 -5.82 -7.07
N ILE A 34 -10.84 -6.16 -7.30
CA ILE A 34 -9.72 -5.39 -6.77
C ILE A 34 -9.70 -3.99 -7.40
N THR A 35 -9.79 -3.88 -8.73
CA THR A 35 -9.85 -2.60 -9.43
C THR A 35 -11.02 -1.74 -8.93
N ALA A 36 -12.21 -2.33 -8.80
CA ALA A 36 -13.39 -1.61 -8.31
C ALA A 36 -13.20 -1.03 -6.90
N VAL A 37 -12.48 -1.71 -6.01
CA VAL A 37 -12.14 -1.18 -4.68
C VAL A 37 -11.08 -0.09 -4.77
N LEU A 38 -10.01 -0.31 -5.55
CA LEU A 38 -8.92 0.66 -5.69
C LEU A 38 -9.41 1.98 -6.31
N ASP A 39 -10.40 1.93 -7.20
CA ASP A 39 -11.03 3.12 -7.80
C ASP A 39 -11.79 3.99 -6.78
N THR A 40 -12.09 3.47 -5.59
CA THR A 40 -12.78 4.22 -4.53
C THR A 40 -11.83 4.97 -3.59
N ILE A 41 -10.52 4.77 -3.72
CA ILE A 41 -9.51 5.34 -2.83
C ILE A 41 -8.46 6.14 -3.61
N ILE A 42 -7.90 7.15 -2.96
CA ILE A 42 -6.77 7.88 -3.53
C ILE A 42 -5.50 7.04 -3.32
N LEU A 43 -4.86 6.66 -4.42
CA LEU A 43 -3.55 6.05 -4.40
C LEU A 43 -2.48 7.14 -4.35
N VAL A 44 -1.54 6.97 -3.42
CA VAL A 44 -0.40 7.88 -3.27
C VAL A 44 0.87 7.16 -3.70
N ASP A 45 1.62 7.80 -4.59
CA ASP A 45 2.93 7.30 -4.98
C ASP A 45 3.93 7.35 -3.83
N VAL A 46 4.64 6.24 -3.68
CA VAL A 46 5.78 6.14 -2.75
C VAL A 46 6.98 6.83 -3.38
N THR A 47 7.62 7.69 -2.61
CA THR A 47 8.82 8.41 -3.01
C THR A 47 10.08 7.68 -2.54
N ARG A 48 11.24 8.02 -3.11
CA ARG A 48 12.52 7.57 -2.58
C ARG A 48 12.73 8.00 -1.11
N GLY A 49 12.19 9.16 -0.71
CA GLY A 49 12.24 9.63 0.66
C GLY A 49 11.54 8.68 1.63
N ASP A 50 10.37 8.16 1.24
CA ASP A 50 9.62 7.18 2.03
C ASP A 50 10.40 5.89 2.22
N LEU A 51 11.06 5.39 1.17
CA LEU A 51 11.85 4.17 1.24
C LEU A 51 13.05 4.30 2.19
N LEU A 52 13.71 5.47 2.17
CA LEU A 52 14.82 5.75 3.10
C LEU A 52 14.34 5.88 4.54
N ALA A 53 13.23 6.59 4.77
CA ALA A 53 12.64 6.74 6.09
C ALA A 53 12.11 5.41 6.65
N ALA A 54 11.50 4.57 5.82
CA ALA A 54 11.06 3.23 6.19
C ALA A 54 12.23 2.35 6.68
N GLY A 55 13.42 2.51 6.10
CA GLY A 55 14.63 1.78 6.50
C GLY A 55 15.05 1.99 7.96
N THR A 56 14.54 3.03 8.64
CA THR A 56 14.83 3.31 10.05
C THR A 56 13.75 2.80 11.02
N GLN A 57 12.67 2.18 10.53
CA GLN A 57 11.49 1.81 11.33
C GLN A 57 11.55 0.37 11.88
N ALA A 58 12.74 -0.14 12.20
CA ALA A 58 12.85 -1.45 12.83
C ALA A 58 12.08 -1.49 14.17
N PRO A 59 11.35 -2.58 14.50
CA PRO A 59 11.34 -3.88 13.84
C PRO A 59 10.20 -4.10 12.83
N LEU A 60 9.58 -3.04 12.28
CA LEU A 60 8.46 -3.19 11.34
C LEU A 60 8.85 -3.99 10.10
N ARG A 61 7.89 -4.75 9.56
CA ARG A 61 8.03 -5.36 8.24
C ARG A 61 8.11 -4.24 7.19
N SER A 62 8.80 -4.50 6.08
CA SER A 62 9.08 -3.46 5.08
C SER A 62 7.83 -2.76 4.56
N ALA A 63 6.73 -3.49 4.32
CA ALA A 63 5.48 -2.88 3.86
C ALA A 63 4.88 -1.92 4.92
N ASP A 64 4.85 -2.34 6.19
CA ASP A 64 4.32 -1.53 7.30
C ASP A 64 5.19 -0.28 7.54
N ALA A 65 6.52 -0.44 7.45
CA ALA A 65 7.46 0.67 7.54
C ALA A 65 7.25 1.71 6.42
N ILE A 66 7.00 1.26 5.18
CA ILE A 66 6.70 2.13 4.04
C ILE A 66 5.35 2.83 4.24
N HIS A 67 4.33 2.12 4.71
CA HIS A 67 3.03 2.72 5.01
C HIS A 67 3.14 3.80 6.11
N LEU A 68 3.86 3.53 7.20
CA LEU A 68 4.08 4.51 8.26
C LEU A 68 4.87 5.72 7.77
N ALA A 69 5.96 5.52 7.04
CA ALA A 69 6.76 6.62 6.50
C ALA A 69 5.94 7.51 5.55
N THR A 70 5.14 6.89 4.68
CA THR A 70 4.26 7.60 3.74
C THR A 70 3.17 8.37 4.48
N ALA A 71 2.54 7.77 5.49
CA ALA A 71 1.51 8.40 6.31
C ALA A 71 2.05 9.64 7.04
N LEU A 72 3.26 9.55 7.61
CA LEU A 72 3.93 10.67 8.27
C LEU A 72 4.28 11.80 7.29
N ARG A 73 4.75 11.46 6.09
CA ARG A 73 5.02 12.46 5.03
C ARG A 73 3.75 13.19 4.60
N LEU A 74 2.64 12.47 4.46
CA LEU A 74 1.35 13.03 4.07
C LEU A 74 0.69 13.84 5.19
N GLY A 75 1.13 13.66 6.44
CA GLY A 75 0.50 14.28 7.60
C GLY A 75 -0.92 13.80 7.81
N VAL A 76 -1.17 12.50 7.61
CA VAL A 76 -2.52 11.93 7.78
C VAL A 76 -2.99 12.06 9.22
N ASP A 77 -4.31 12.15 9.37
CA ASP A 77 -4.98 12.20 10.66
C ASP A 77 -4.99 10.85 11.40
N GLU A 78 -5.11 9.76 10.65
CA GLU A 78 -5.30 8.42 11.18
C GLU A 78 -4.80 7.34 10.22
N ILE A 79 -4.47 6.17 10.77
CA ILE A 79 -4.16 4.95 10.02
C ILE A 79 -5.24 3.91 10.30
N VAL A 80 -5.78 3.34 9.22
CA VAL A 80 -6.69 2.20 9.29
C VAL A 80 -5.88 0.91 9.15
N THR A 81 -5.83 0.07 10.18
CA THR A 81 -5.08 -1.19 10.13
C THR A 81 -5.58 -2.22 11.13
N TYR A 82 -5.38 -3.50 10.81
CA TYR A 82 -5.54 -4.63 11.73
C TYR A 82 -4.20 -5.10 12.32
N ASP A 83 -3.08 -4.62 11.78
CA ASP A 83 -1.75 -5.07 12.20
C ASP A 83 -1.35 -4.39 13.52
N ILE A 84 -1.08 -5.20 14.54
CA ILE A 84 -0.73 -4.73 15.89
C ILE A 84 0.65 -4.06 15.90
N GLY A 85 1.58 -4.53 15.07
CA GLY A 85 2.91 -3.93 14.95
C GLY A 85 2.84 -2.52 14.37
N LEU A 86 2.11 -2.37 13.26
CA LEU A 86 1.86 -1.06 12.65
C LEU A 86 1.06 -0.14 13.58
N THR A 87 0.03 -0.66 14.27
CA THR A 87 -0.75 0.08 15.27
C THR A 87 0.16 0.74 16.30
N ARG A 88 1.02 -0.05 16.95
CA ARG A 88 1.92 0.44 18.00
C ARG A 88 2.90 1.48 17.48
N ALA A 89 3.45 1.27 16.28
CA ALA A 89 4.42 2.20 15.71
C ALA A 89 3.76 3.54 15.30
N ALA A 90 2.55 3.49 14.75
CA ALA A 90 1.79 4.66 14.39
C ALA A 90 1.35 5.48 15.62
N GLU A 91 0.87 4.81 16.68
CA GLU A 91 0.55 5.45 17.96
C GLU A 91 1.78 6.12 18.58
N ALA A 92 2.93 5.44 18.56
CA ALA A 92 4.20 6.00 19.05
C ALA A 92 4.65 7.23 18.24
N ALA A 93 4.23 7.32 16.97
CA ALA A 93 4.46 8.48 16.11
C ALA A 93 3.37 9.57 16.24
N GLY A 94 2.38 9.38 17.12
CA GLY A 94 1.31 10.34 17.41
C GLY A 94 0.10 10.28 16.48
N LEU A 95 -0.04 9.23 15.67
CA LEU A 95 -1.18 9.03 14.78
C LEU A 95 -2.34 8.32 15.50
N ARG A 96 -3.57 8.66 15.12
CA ARG A 96 -4.76 7.92 15.57
C ARG A 96 -4.89 6.60 14.80
N ILE A 97 -5.42 5.57 15.45
CA ILE A 97 -5.63 4.26 14.83
C ILE A 97 -7.11 3.90 14.81
N VAL A 98 -7.55 3.42 13.66
CA VAL A 98 -8.87 2.85 13.45
C VAL A 98 -8.69 1.39 13.00
N ALA A 99 -9.14 0.45 13.82
CA ALA A 99 -9.25 -0.94 13.40
C ALA A 99 -10.70 -1.18 12.95
N PRO A 100 -10.96 -1.64 11.72
CA PRO A 100 -12.31 -2.03 11.34
C PRO A 100 -12.78 -3.25 12.14
N ALA A 101 -14.09 -3.42 12.28
CA ALA A 101 -14.72 -4.45 13.12
C ALA A 101 -14.81 -5.82 12.44
#